data_AF-A0A2R6GP31-F1
#
_entry.id   AF-A0A2R6GP31-F1
#
_cell.length_a   1.000
_cell.length_b   1.000
_cell.length_c   1.000
_cell.angle_alpha   90.00
_cell.angle_beta   90.00
_cell.angle_gamma   90.00
#
_symmetry.space_group_name_H-M   'P 1'
#
loop_
_entity.id
_entity.type
_entity.pdbx_description
1 polymer ?
#
loop_
_entity_poly.entity_id
_entity_poly.type
_entity_poly.pdbx_seq_one_letter_code
_entity_poly.pdbx_strand_id
1 'polypeptide(L)'
;MPVGHEVPATVSKNGTKYQLHEEFLTDADDFSYRSNTDVDSEEYSTFAEIDVPKGEIEILGQGLEADQDRAVGRLYSNIQNSTPSSITGRLRLAVLNSQNRVVHIFGTWHTSAINDGQNDRSARRPFPIRYPGNIEFVGHPYKLALMFRTDSGTETISSGNTTVEMDGYRGERMN
;
A
#
# COMPACT_ATOMS: atom_id res chain seq x y z
N MET A 1 -14.65 19.55 -18.02
CA MET A 1 -15.35 18.82 -16.94
C MET A 1 -14.78 17.41 -16.94
N PRO A 2 -14.26 16.88 -15.82
CA PRO A 2 -13.79 15.50 -15.77
C PRO A 2 -15.03 14.61 -15.90
N VAL A 3 -15.01 13.70 -16.87
CA VAL A 3 -16.01 12.64 -16.98
C VAL A 3 -15.66 11.66 -15.87
N GLY A 4 -16.43 11.68 -14.77
CA GLY A 4 -16.28 10.69 -13.72
C GLY A 4 -16.61 9.32 -14.30
N HIS A 5 -15.59 8.51 -14.57
CA HIS A 5 -15.82 7.11 -14.92
C HIS A 5 -16.17 6.37 -13.64
N GLU A 6 -17.38 5.80 -13.62
CA GLU A 6 -17.81 4.90 -12.56
C GLU A 6 -16.85 3.73 -12.48
N VAL A 7 -16.24 3.57 -11.31
CA VAL A 7 -15.55 2.35 -10.91
C VAL A 7 -16.49 1.18 -11.22
N PRO A 8 -16.04 0.09 -11.87
CA PRO A 8 -16.91 -1.05 -12.11
C PRO A 8 -17.50 -1.50 -10.77
N ALA A 9 -18.82 -1.39 -10.64
CA ALA A 9 -19.53 -1.68 -9.39
C ALA A 9 -19.24 -3.10 -8.87
N THR A 10 -18.77 -4.00 -9.74
CA THR A 10 -18.40 -5.37 -9.36
C THR A 10 -17.15 -5.87 -10.07
N VAL A 11 -16.33 -6.64 -9.36
CA VAL A 11 -15.18 -7.40 -9.87
C VAL A 11 -15.33 -8.89 -9.56
N SER A 12 -14.64 -9.77 -10.29
CA SER A 12 -14.69 -11.23 -10.07
C SER A 12 -13.31 -11.83 -9.90
N LYS A 13 -13.11 -12.61 -8.83
CA LYS A 13 -11.90 -13.42 -8.59
C LYS A 13 -12.30 -14.86 -8.30
N ASN A 14 -11.77 -15.81 -9.06
CA ASN A 14 -12.03 -17.25 -8.89
C ASN A 14 -13.53 -17.59 -8.81
N GLY A 15 -14.36 -16.96 -9.67
CA GLY A 15 -15.80 -17.17 -9.69
C GLY A 15 -16.60 -16.48 -8.56
N THR A 16 -15.93 -15.82 -7.62
CA THR A 16 -16.58 -15.01 -6.58
C THR A 16 -16.68 -13.56 -7.05
N LYS A 17 -17.88 -12.98 -6.93
CA LYS A 17 -18.13 -11.56 -7.24
C LYS A 17 -17.94 -10.72 -5.99
N TYR A 18 -17.36 -9.54 -6.17
CA TYR A 18 -17.20 -8.53 -5.14
C TYR A 18 -17.79 -7.23 -5.63
N GLN A 19 -18.57 -6.58 -4.79
CA GLN A 19 -19.05 -5.23 -5.02
C GLN A 19 -17.97 -4.25 -4.58
N LEU A 20 -17.59 -3.31 -5.45
CA LEU A 20 -16.66 -2.24 -5.07
C LEU A 20 -17.48 -1.11 -4.47
N HIS A 21 -17.11 -0.71 -3.25
CA HIS A 21 -17.91 0.25 -2.49
C HIS A 21 -17.41 1.68 -2.70
N GLU A 22 -16.10 1.91 -2.61
CA GLU A 22 -15.52 3.24 -2.80
C GLU A 22 -13.98 3.14 -2.93
N GLU A 23 -13.36 4.19 -3.47
CA GLU A 23 -11.92 4.42 -3.38
C GLU A 23 -11.58 4.65 -1.90
N PHE A 24 -10.74 3.79 -1.32
CA PHE A 24 -10.24 4.05 0.02
C PHE A 24 -8.92 4.82 -0.08
N LEU A 25 -8.77 5.81 0.79
CA LEU A 25 -7.46 6.28 1.18
C LEU A 25 -7.13 5.54 2.48
N THR A 26 -6.20 4.60 2.42
CA THR A 26 -5.56 4.09 3.60
C THR A 26 -4.58 5.17 4.03
N ASP A 27 -4.98 5.91 5.04
CA ASP A 27 -4.12 6.85 5.72
C ASP A 27 -3.29 6.12 6.80
N ALA A 28 -2.52 6.89 7.56
CA ALA A 28 -1.74 6.35 8.65
C ALA A 28 -2.62 5.66 9.73
N ASP A 29 -3.88 6.06 9.90
CA ASP A 29 -4.72 5.56 10.99
C ASP A 29 -5.26 4.15 10.71
N ASP A 30 -5.35 3.75 9.43
CA ASP A 30 -5.71 2.38 9.03
C ASP A 30 -4.59 1.37 9.24
N PHE A 31 -3.33 1.83 9.30
CA PHE A 31 -2.18 0.97 9.55
C PHE A 31 -2.00 0.70 11.04
N SER A 32 -1.89 -0.58 11.40
CA SER A 32 -1.39 -0.98 12.71
C SER A 32 0.14 -0.82 12.74
N TYR A 33 0.61 0.38 13.08
CA TYR A 33 2.03 0.67 13.24
C TYR A 33 2.62 -0.06 14.45
N ARG A 34 3.79 -0.65 14.26
CA ARG A 34 4.64 -1.11 15.36
C ARG A 34 5.38 0.09 15.93
N SER A 35 5.28 0.29 17.24
CA SER A 35 6.00 1.37 17.92
C SER A 35 7.50 1.18 17.77
N ASN A 36 8.21 2.18 17.25
CA ASN A 36 9.68 2.24 17.19
C ASN A 36 10.32 0.97 16.63
N THR A 37 10.19 0.76 15.31
CA THR A 37 10.71 -0.43 14.64
C THR A 37 12.17 -0.23 14.24
N ASP A 38 13.06 -1.07 14.74
CA ASP A 38 14.46 -1.10 14.30
C ASP A 38 14.56 -1.72 12.91
N VAL A 39 15.33 -1.06 12.05
CA VAL A 39 15.59 -1.44 10.67
C VAL A 39 17.08 -1.39 10.39
N ASP A 40 17.57 -2.31 9.58
CA ASP A 40 18.97 -2.34 9.16
C ASP A 40 19.11 -2.37 7.65
N SER A 41 20.34 -2.45 7.15
CA SER A 41 20.65 -2.45 5.72
C SER A 41 20.64 -3.84 5.06
N GLU A 42 20.55 -4.90 5.85
CA GLU A 42 20.63 -6.29 5.39
C GLU A 42 19.23 -6.83 5.07
N GLU A 43 18.29 -6.66 6.00
CA GLU A 43 16.97 -7.31 5.97
C GLU A 43 15.80 -6.31 5.97
N TYR A 44 14.64 -6.78 5.50
CA TYR A 44 13.41 -5.99 5.55
C TYR A 44 12.66 -6.28 6.84
N SER A 45 12.43 -5.24 7.64
CA SER A 45 11.61 -5.29 8.85
C SER A 45 10.20 -4.78 8.57
N THR A 46 9.18 -5.48 9.06
CA THR A 46 7.79 -5.01 8.99
C THR A 46 7.57 -3.96 10.07
N PHE A 47 7.12 -2.75 9.68
CA PHE A 47 6.84 -1.66 10.61
C PHE A 47 5.35 -1.27 10.66
N ALA A 48 4.56 -1.66 9.67
CA ALA A 48 3.12 -1.45 9.63
C ALA A 48 2.42 -2.57 8.85
N GLU A 49 1.22 -2.94 9.29
CA GLU A 49 0.40 -3.98 8.66
C GLU A 49 -1.09 -3.61 8.70
N ILE A 50 -1.84 -4.18 7.74
CA ILE A 50 -3.30 -4.10 7.65
C ILE A 50 -3.84 -5.52 7.53
N ASP A 51 -4.71 -5.87 8.47
CA ASP A 51 -5.49 -7.09 8.41
C ASP A 51 -6.70 -6.89 7.49
N VAL A 52 -6.89 -7.78 6.51
CA VAL A 52 -8.07 -7.74 5.64
C VAL A 52 -9.19 -8.57 6.30
N PRO A 53 -10.35 -7.96 6.64
CA PRO A 53 -11.45 -8.68 7.26
C PRO A 53 -11.98 -9.82 6.39
N LYS A 54 -12.59 -10.82 7.04
CA LYS A 54 -13.21 -11.93 6.31
C LYS A 54 -14.42 -11.42 5.53
N GLY A 55 -14.43 -11.68 4.22
CA GLY A 55 -15.50 -11.24 3.32
C GLY A 55 -15.15 -9.97 2.55
N GLU A 56 -14.06 -9.31 2.92
CA GLU A 56 -13.52 -8.14 2.23
C GLU A 56 -12.31 -8.48 1.38
N ILE A 57 -12.06 -7.63 0.40
CA ILE A 57 -10.85 -7.63 -0.42
C ILE A 57 -10.31 -6.22 -0.55
N GLU A 58 -8.98 -6.11 -0.53
CA GLU A 58 -8.26 -4.91 -0.95
C GLU A 58 -7.71 -5.13 -2.36
N ILE A 59 -7.89 -4.12 -3.19
CA ILE A 59 -7.43 -4.11 -4.57
C ILE A 59 -6.47 -2.95 -4.74
N LEU A 60 -5.25 -3.28 -5.15
CA LEU A 60 -4.19 -2.30 -5.37
C LEU A 60 -3.80 -2.29 -6.85
N GLY A 61 -3.69 -1.09 -7.45
CA GLY A 61 -3.22 -0.92 -8.84
C GLY A 61 -3.79 0.31 -9.56
N GLN A 62 -3.26 0.60 -10.76
CA GLN A 62 -3.69 1.72 -11.63
C GLN A 62 -5.08 1.52 -12.24
N GLY A 63 -5.73 0.37 -12.04
CA GLY A 63 -6.98 0.05 -12.73
C GLY A 63 -6.81 0.07 -14.25
N LEU A 64 -7.84 0.53 -14.97
CA LEU A 64 -7.88 0.61 -16.45
C LEU A 64 -7.06 1.78 -17.03
N GLU A 65 -6.62 2.71 -16.20
CA GLU A 65 -6.19 4.02 -16.66
C GLU A 65 -4.69 4.05 -17.00
N ALA A 66 -4.37 4.60 -18.17
CA ALA A 66 -2.98 4.80 -18.60
C ALA A 66 -2.36 6.09 -18.01
N ASP A 67 -3.20 7.05 -17.62
CA ASP A 67 -2.80 8.34 -17.09
C ASP A 67 -2.61 8.31 -15.58
N GLN A 68 -1.46 8.79 -15.11
CA GLN A 68 -1.10 8.80 -13.69
C GLN A 68 -2.06 9.61 -12.82
N ASP A 69 -2.72 10.62 -13.40
CA ASP A 69 -3.75 11.44 -12.73
C ASP A 69 -5.02 10.65 -12.39
N ARG A 70 -5.20 9.48 -13.00
CA ARG A 70 -6.37 8.62 -12.83
C ARG A 70 -6.05 7.22 -12.28
N ALA A 71 -4.78 6.98 -11.94
CA ALA A 71 -4.39 5.75 -11.26
C ALA A 71 -5.14 5.61 -9.94
N VAL A 72 -5.72 4.45 -9.68
CA VAL A 72 -6.49 4.19 -8.44
C VAL A 72 -5.62 3.48 -7.40
N GLY A 73 -4.34 3.81 -7.41
CA GLY A 73 -3.36 3.10 -6.63
C GLY A 73 -2.05 3.84 -6.66
N ARG A 74 -1.78 4.56 -5.58
CA ARG A 74 -0.65 5.46 -5.36
C ARG A 74 -0.15 5.29 -3.95
N LEU A 75 1.14 5.55 -3.81
CA LEU A 75 1.88 5.43 -2.57
C LEU A 75 2.64 6.73 -2.33
N TYR A 76 2.43 7.29 -1.15
CA TYR A 76 3.29 8.29 -0.54
C TYR A 76 3.85 7.70 0.75
N SER A 77 5.13 7.94 1.01
CA SER A 77 5.75 7.55 2.27
C SER A 77 6.90 8.48 2.63
N ASN A 78 6.84 9.02 3.83
CA ASN A 78 7.93 9.73 4.48
C ASN A 78 8.27 9.01 5.78
N ILE A 79 9.31 8.19 5.74
CA ILE A 79 9.76 7.35 6.85
C ILE A 79 10.78 8.14 7.65
N GLN A 80 10.52 8.34 8.93
CA GLN A 80 11.34 9.20 9.79
C GLN A 80 11.71 8.51 11.10
N ASN A 81 12.84 8.91 11.67
CA ASN A 81 13.23 8.54 13.04
C ASN A 81 12.61 9.50 14.08
N SER A 82 13.00 9.37 15.35
CA SER A 82 12.48 10.18 16.45
C SER A 82 12.86 11.67 16.36
N THR A 83 13.93 11.99 15.63
CA THR A 83 14.38 13.35 15.32
C THR A 83 13.98 13.67 13.88
N PRO A 84 12.77 14.19 13.58
CA PRO A 84 12.05 14.13 12.29
C PRO A 84 12.94 14.34 11.05
N SER A 85 13.68 13.29 10.70
CA SER A 85 14.69 13.25 9.68
C SER A 85 14.40 12.00 8.88
N SER A 86 14.29 12.18 7.56
CA SER A 86 13.90 11.11 6.67
C SER A 86 15.00 10.05 6.62
N ILE A 87 14.59 8.79 6.78
CA ILE A 87 15.47 7.64 6.67
C ILE A 87 15.53 7.25 5.20
N THR A 88 16.74 7.26 4.62
CA THR A 88 16.95 6.79 3.26
C THR A 88 16.97 5.26 3.23
N GLY A 89 16.28 4.67 2.26
CA GLY A 89 16.17 3.22 2.18
C GLY A 89 15.16 2.75 1.15
N ARG A 90 14.69 1.52 1.33
CA ARG A 90 13.71 0.88 0.44
C ARG A 90 12.48 0.45 1.20
N LEU A 91 11.33 0.96 0.77
CA LEU A 91 10.02 0.52 1.20
C LEU A 91 9.55 -0.61 0.29
N ARG A 92 9.02 -1.67 0.91
CA ARG A 92 8.40 -2.81 0.24
C ARG A 92 6.97 -2.96 0.73
N LEU A 93 6.04 -3.04 -0.23
CA LEU A 93 4.66 -3.44 0.05
C LEU A 93 4.51 -4.92 -0.30
N ALA A 94 4.09 -5.72 0.68
CA ALA A 94 4.02 -7.16 0.58
C ALA A 94 2.69 -7.71 1.09
N VAL A 95 2.31 -8.90 0.60
CA VAL A 95 1.26 -9.73 1.17
C VAL A 95 1.90 -10.73 2.12
N LEU A 96 1.40 -10.78 3.35
CA LEU A 96 1.77 -11.79 4.33
C LEU A 96 0.64 -12.82 4.47
N ASN A 97 1.00 -14.08 4.69
CA ASN A 97 0.05 -15.10 5.14
C ASN A 97 -0.16 -15.05 6.67
N SER A 98 -1.03 -15.92 7.19
CA SER A 98 -1.32 -16.01 8.63
C SER A 98 -0.13 -16.40 9.52
N GLN A 99 1.00 -16.81 8.91
CA GLN A 99 2.26 -17.11 9.61
C GLN A 99 3.27 -15.96 9.48
N ASN A 100 2.83 -14.77 9.03
CA ASN A 100 3.67 -13.60 8.74
C ASN A 100 4.78 -13.85 7.71
N ARG A 101 4.59 -14.83 6.82
CA ARG A 101 5.52 -15.10 5.72
C ARG A 101 5.08 -14.32 4.49
N VAL A 102 6.04 -13.66 3.84
CA VAL A 102 5.82 -12.99 2.55
C VAL A 102 5.42 -14.03 1.52
N VAL A 103 4.23 -13.87 0.94
CA VAL A 103 3.73 -14.71 -0.15
C VAL A 103 3.69 -13.96 -1.48
N HIS A 104 3.67 -12.63 -1.45
CA HIS A 104 3.68 -11.80 -2.63
C HIS A 104 4.30 -10.42 -2.34
N ILE A 105 4.92 -9.80 -3.34
CA ILE A 105 5.49 -8.44 -3.25
C ILE A 105 4.86 -7.59 -4.35
N PHE A 106 4.12 -6.55 -3.95
CA PHE A 106 3.50 -5.60 -4.88
C PHE A 106 4.52 -4.70 -5.55
N GLY A 107 5.52 -4.28 -4.78
CA GLY A 107 6.54 -3.37 -5.26
C GLY A 107 7.58 -3.10 -4.20
N THR A 108 8.70 -2.54 -4.66
CA THR A 108 9.77 -2.04 -3.82
C THR A 108 10.21 -0.72 -4.41
N TRP A 109 10.27 0.31 -3.57
CA TRP A 109 10.61 1.67 -3.98
C TRP A 109 11.67 2.24 -3.06
N HIS A 110 12.55 3.04 -3.64
CA HIS A 110 13.47 3.86 -2.86
C HIS A 110 12.71 5.04 -2.24
N THR A 111 13.01 5.43 -1.00
CA THR A 111 12.27 6.50 -0.31
C THR A 111 12.29 7.83 -1.07
N SER A 112 13.40 8.15 -1.74
CA SER A 112 13.50 9.34 -2.60
C SER A 112 12.57 9.36 -3.83
N ALA A 113 11.86 8.27 -4.11
CA ALA A 113 10.93 8.17 -5.24
C ALA A 113 9.46 8.16 -4.80
N ILE A 114 9.21 8.16 -3.48
CA ILE A 114 7.88 8.03 -2.88
C ILE A 114 7.64 9.05 -1.75
N ASN A 115 8.61 9.92 -1.46
CA ASN A 115 8.49 11.00 -0.48
C ASN A 115 7.96 12.31 -1.09
N ASP A 116 7.57 12.29 -2.36
CA ASP A 116 6.93 13.40 -3.05
C ASP A 116 5.40 13.25 -3.05
N GLY A 117 4.69 14.37 -3.02
CA GLY A 117 3.23 14.37 -3.14
C GLY A 117 2.44 14.19 -1.84
N GLN A 118 3.01 14.60 -0.69
CA GLN A 118 2.27 14.63 0.58
C GLN A 118 0.92 15.35 0.43
N ASN A 119 0.98 16.58 -0.09
CA ASN A 119 -0.20 17.44 -0.31
C ASN A 119 -0.70 17.43 -1.77
N ASP A 120 -0.06 16.66 -2.65
CA ASP A 120 -0.43 16.55 -4.07
C ASP A 120 -0.52 15.09 -4.47
N ARG A 121 -1.77 14.59 -4.54
CA ARG A 121 -2.08 13.21 -4.89
C ARG A 121 -1.53 12.82 -6.28
N SER A 122 -1.46 13.74 -7.24
CA SER A 122 -0.97 13.46 -8.59
C SER A 122 0.54 13.20 -8.62
N ALA A 123 1.28 13.77 -7.67
CA ALA A 123 2.73 13.58 -7.54
C ALA A 123 3.12 12.28 -6.81
N ARG A 124 2.15 11.57 -6.23
CA ARG A 124 2.40 10.30 -5.52
C ARG A 124 2.75 9.19 -6.51
N ARG A 125 3.53 8.21 -6.04
CA ARG A 125 4.01 7.14 -6.93
C ARG A 125 2.89 6.15 -7.22
N PRO A 126 2.45 5.98 -8.48
CA PRO A 126 1.42 5.00 -8.77
C PRO A 126 1.98 3.57 -8.65
N PHE A 127 1.15 2.63 -8.21
CA PHE A 127 1.46 1.21 -8.22
C PHE A 127 1.76 0.75 -9.66
N PRO A 128 2.67 -0.22 -9.86
CA PRO A 128 3.06 -0.66 -11.21
C PRO A 128 1.99 -1.52 -11.92
N ILE A 129 0.91 -1.89 -11.24
CA ILE A 129 -0.08 -2.85 -11.72
C ILE A 129 -1.12 -2.15 -12.61
N ARG A 130 -1.35 -2.66 -13.83
CA ARG A 130 -2.36 -2.16 -14.80
C ARG A 130 -3.42 -3.22 -15.10
N TYR A 131 -4.69 -2.85 -15.17
CA TYR A 131 -5.77 -3.65 -15.75
C TYR A 131 -5.79 -3.49 -17.28
N PRO A 132 -6.15 -4.51 -18.09
CA PRO A 132 -6.69 -5.83 -17.74
C PRO A 132 -5.66 -6.87 -17.27
N GLY A 133 -4.45 -6.46 -16.87
CA GLY A 133 -3.42 -7.32 -16.29
C GLY A 133 -3.70 -7.75 -14.85
N ASN A 134 -2.63 -8.13 -14.13
CA ASN A 134 -2.65 -8.72 -12.79
C ASN A 134 -3.19 -7.74 -11.73
N ILE A 135 -4.50 -7.47 -11.71
CA ILE A 135 -5.13 -6.91 -10.52
C ILE A 135 -4.87 -7.90 -9.39
N GLU A 136 -4.12 -7.42 -8.40
CA GLU A 136 -3.77 -8.20 -7.23
C GLU A 136 -4.81 -7.92 -6.15
N PHE A 137 -5.54 -8.98 -5.78
CA PHE A 137 -6.55 -8.92 -4.73
C PHE A 137 -5.99 -9.55 -3.47
N VAL A 138 -5.99 -8.80 -2.38
CA VAL A 138 -5.66 -9.30 -1.04
C VAL A 138 -6.96 -9.49 -0.29
N GLY A 139 -7.16 -10.68 0.27
CA GLY A 139 -8.35 -10.98 1.06
C GLY A 139 -7.95 -11.88 2.22
N HIS A 140 -8.87 -12.08 3.16
CA HIS A 140 -8.65 -13.02 4.27
C HIS A 140 -8.22 -14.42 3.78
N PRO A 141 -7.21 -15.07 4.39
CA PRO A 141 -6.53 -14.74 5.66
C PRO A 141 -5.19 -13.99 5.49
N TYR A 142 -5.03 -13.26 4.40
CA TYR A 142 -3.81 -12.52 4.10
C TYR A 142 -3.83 -11.10 4.69
N LYS A 143 -2.64 -10.55 4.90
CA LYS A 143 -2.42 -9.17 5.36
C LYS A 143 -1.62 -8.38 4.34
N LEU A 144 -1.81 -7.07 4.31
CA LEU A 144 -0.88 -6.14 3.68
C LEU A 144 0.17 -5.71 4.69
N ALA A 145 1.43 -5.63 4.28
CA ALA A 145 2.53 -5.21 5.14
C ALA A 145 3.45 -4.22 4.42
N LEU A 146 3.81 -3.16 5.16
CA LEU A 146 4.87 -2.25 4.82
C LEU A 146 6.14 -2.69 5.53
N MET A 147 7.15 -3.01 4.73
CA MET A 147 8.44 -3.44 5.21
C MET A 147 9.51 -2.46 4.74
N PHE A 148 10.49 -2.19 5.60
CA PHE A 148 11.54 -1.23 5.29
C PHE A 148 12.91 -1.80 5.57
N ARG A 149 13.88 -1.32 4.78
CA ARG A 149 15.31 -1.58 4.95
C ARG A 149 16.04 -0.27 4.69
N THR A 150 16.88 0.17 5.62
CA THR A 150 17.71 1.38 5.45
C THR A 150 18.80 1.12 4.40
N ASP A 151 19.32 2.17 3.75
CA ASP A 151 20.46 2.01 2.86
C ASP A 151 21.79 1.88 3.60
N SER A 152 21.85 2.31 4.87
CA SER A 152 23.06 2.24 5.67
C SER A 152 22.79 2.05 7.15
N GLY A 153 23.57 1.18 7.79
CA GLY A 153 23.62 1.02 9.24
C GLY A 153 22.31 0.49 9.83
N THR A 154 22.02 0.94 11.04
CA THR A 154 20.79 0.64 11.78
C THR A 154 20.10 1.96 12.12
N GLU A 155 18.79 2.01 11.93
CA GLU A 155 17.93 3.15 12.21
C GLU A 155 16.67 2.67 12.94
N THR A 156 15.97 3.57 13.61
CA THR A 156 14.70 3.26 14.26
C THR A 156 13.60 4.12 13.65
N ILE A 157 12.60 3.47 13.05
CA ILE A 157 11.41 4.14 12.49
C ILE A 157 10.51 4.60 13.63
N SER A 158 10.28 5.91 13.71
CA SER A 158 9.30 6.51 14.62
C SER A 158 7.92 6.51 13.96
N SER A 159 6.99 5.74 14.51
CA SER A 159 5.60 5.72 14.03
C SER A 159 4.92 7.08 14.17
N GLY A 160 5.28 7.88 15.19
CA GLY A 160 4.70 9.20 15.41
C GLY A 160 5.18 10.29 14.44
N ASN A 161 6.30 10.05 13.74
CA ASN A 161 6.85 10.98 12.74
C ASN A 161 6.75 10.44 11.32
N THR A 162 6.40 9.16 11.15
CA THR A 162 6.31 8.52 9.85
C THR A 162 4.91 8.68 9.29
N THR A 163 4.82 9.11 8.03
CA THR A 163 3.55 9.17 7.30
C THR A 163 3.61 8.18 6.15
N VAL A 164 2.57 7.36 6.01
CA VAL A 164 2.35 6.55 4.83
C VAL A 164 0.92 6.74 4.39
N GLU A 165 0.73 6.98 3.10
CA GLU A 165 -0.59 7.08 2.49
C GLU A 165 -0.63 6.21 1.26
N MET A 166 -1.68 5.41 1.17
CA MET A 166 -1.94 4.50 0.06
C MET A 166 -3.38 4.65 -0.37
N ASP A 167 -3.64 4.78 -1.68
CA ASP A 167 -5.01 4.70 -2.20
C ASP A 167 -5.25 3.35 -2.93
N GLY A 168 -6.50 2.91 -2.97
CA GLY A 168 -6.92 1.62 -3.52
C GLY A 168 -8.45 1.46 -3.59
N TYR A 169 -8.93 0.24 -3.89
CA TYR A 169 -10.36 -0.09 -3.82
C TYR A 169 -10.64 -1.22 -2.85
N ARG A 170 -11.67 -1.03 -2.02
CA ARG A 170 -12.18 -2.06 -1.13
C ARG A 170 -13.42 -2.66 -1.75
N GLY A 171 -13.49 -3.98 -1.72
CA GLY A 171 -14.64 -4.73 -2.18
C GLY A 171 -15.20 -5.64 -1.11
N GLU A 172 -16.52 -5.76 -1.05
CA GLU A 172 -17.20 -6.76 -0.23
C GLU A 172 -17.70 -7.90 -1.11
N ARG A 173 -17.60 -9.12 -0.59
CA ARG A 173 -18.10 -10.30 -1.28
C ARG A 173 -19.62 -10.21 -1.43
N MET A 174 -20.10 -10.39 -2.66
CA MET A 174 -21.54 -10.51 -2.92
C MET A 174 -22.03 -11.92 -2.54
N ASN A 175 -23.19 -11.97 -1.87
CA ASN A 175 -23.88 -13.21 -1.54
C ASN A 175 -24.53 -13.87 -2.76
#